data_AF-A0A5Y1YEZ4-F1
#
_entry.id   AF-A0A5Y1YEZ4-F1
#
_cell.length_a   1.000
_cell.length_b   1.000
_cell.length_c   1.000
_cell.angle_alpha   90.00
_cell.angle_beta   90.00
_cell.angle_gamma   90.00
#
_symmetry.space_group_name_H-M   'P 1'
#
loop_
_entity.id
_entity.type
_entity.pdbx_description
1 polymer ?
#
loop_
_entity_poly.entity_id
_entity_poly.type
_entity_poly.pdbx_seq_one_letter_code
_entity_poly.pdbx_strand_id
1 'polypeptide(L)'
;ENGQHLEMHAVEQIAGFRAMAAEGKTPAQTGDLLGYSPRHVQRMLKLAGLAPVILEALAADKITTEHCQALALEDNPDRQVQVYEAACRESWNNKPEVRVIRNLITESEVPTHNNSKFRFVGEAAFSADEVRADLFSDEQGGFVDRLALDTALLEKIQWVAECLKEAEGWAWCAGRMEPVSRCGEDAAVYRIQDEPDEVYTEQEQQRLDELQELYDENQTASDETDAMEAEMDAIGCAAQLRAWTPEMRAQSGVVVSWRQDDVYVQRGVILREQSETEDVPVQAPVYERQPEPVDDISVPLLTRMCAERTLAAQAALM
;
A
#
# COMPACT_ATOMS: atom_id res chain seq x y z
N GLU A 1 -10.26 48.14 -29.75
CA GLU A 1 -8.85 48.30 -29.36
C GLU A 1 -8.33 46.89 -29.12
N ASN A 2 -7.72 46.30 -30.14
CA ASN A 2 -7.26 44.91 -30.12
C ASN A 2 -5.93 44.86 -29.36
N GLY A 3 -6.01 44.88 -28.04
CA GLY A 3 -4.87 44.56 -27.19
C GLY A 3 -4.56 43.08 -27.36
N GLN A 4 -3.50 42.78 -28.12
CA GLN A 4 -2.79 41.52 -28.00
C GLN A 4 -2.47 41.35 -26.50
N HIS A 5 -3.26 40.56 -25.79
CA HIS A 5 -2.79 39.93 -24.57
C HIS A 5 -1.60 39.08 -25.02
N LEU A 6 -0.39 39.62 -24.86
CA LEU A 6 0.80 38.80 -24.85
C LEU A 6 0.54 37.76 -23.76
N GLU A 7 0.35 36.50 -24.16
CA GLU A 7 0.34 35.40 -23.20
C GLU A 7 1.66 35.48 -22.44
N MET A 8 1.59 35.87 -21.17
CA MET A 8 2.75 35.95 -20.29
C MET A 8 3.46 34.59 -20.31
N HIS A 9 4.78 34.61 -20.45
CA HIS A 9 5.54 33.37 -20.52
C HIS A 9 5.38 32.59 -19.20
N ALA A 10 5.26 31.26 -19.26
CA ALA A 10 4.98 30.44 -18.07
C ALA A 10 5.99 30.70 -16.93
N VAL A 11 7.26 30.96 -17.28
CA VAL A 11 8.31 31.28 -16.29
C VAL A 11 8.09 32.62 -15.58
N GLU A 12 7.52 33.62 -16.27
CA GLU A 12 7.22 34.94 -15.69
C GLU A 12 6.07 34.81 -14.69
N GLN A 13 5.06 33.99 -15.02
CA GLN A 13 3.98 33.66 -14.10
C GLN A 13 4.51 32.99 -12.83
N ILE A 14 5.35 31.95 -12.98
CA ILE A 14 6.00 31.24 -11.86
C ILE A 14 6.81 32.21 -10.99
N ALA A 15 7.57 33.11 -11.60
CA ALA A 15 8.35 34.13 -10.89
C ALA A 15 7.46 35.09 -10.07
N GLY A 16 6.30 35.48 -10.60
CA GLY A 16 5.31 36.29 -9.89
C GLY A 16 4.80 35.60 -8.62
N PHE A 17 4.45 34.31 -8.70
CA PHE A 17 4.05 33.53 -7.52
C PHE A 17 5.18 33.39 -6.49
N ARG A 18 6.43 33.19 -6.95
CA ARG A 18 7.60 33.15 -6.06
C ARG A 18 7.78 34.45 -5.27
N ALA A 19 7.63 35.60 -5.94
CA ALA A 19 7.73 36.91 -5.30
C ALA A 19 6.66 37.11 -4.23
N MET A 20 5.42 36.71 -4.52
CA MET A 20 4.31 36.77 -3.56
C MET A 20 4.55 35.91 -2.31
N ALA A 21 5.12 34.72 -2.47
CA ALA A 21 5.53 33.87 -1.34
C ALA A 21 6.71 34.45 -0.56
N ALA A 22 7.68 35.07 -1.23
CA ALA A 22 8.80 35.76 -0.58
C ALA A 22 8.35 36.95 0.28
N GLU A 23 7.20 37.56 -0.06
CA GLU A 23 6.54 38.57 0.77
C GLU A 23 5.73 37.98 1.95
N GLY A 24 5.75 36.66 2.14
CA GLY A 24 5.11 35.96 3.25
C GLY A 24 3.61 35.71 3.09
N LYS A 25 3.06 35.88 1.87
CA LYS A 25 1.63 35.62 1.62
C LYS A 25 1.35 34.12 1.53
N THR A 26 0.26 33.67 2.15
CA THR A 26 -0.16 32.27 2.08
C THR A 26 -0.75 31.93 0.70
N PRO A 27 -0.84 30.65 0.31
CA PRO A 27 -1.48 30.25 -0.94
C PRO A 27 -2.93 30.72 -1.07
N ALA A 28 -3.69 30.70 0.03
CA ALA A 28 -5.07 31.19 0.06
C ALA A 28 -5.13 32.70 -0.18
N GLN A 29 -4.31 33.50 0.52
CA GLN A 29 -4.25 34.95 0.35
C GLN A 29 -3.81 35.35 -1.07
N THR A 30 -2.85 34.64 -1.62
CA THR A 30 -2.36 34.85 -2.99
C THR A 30 -3.44 34.48 -4.01
N GLY A 31 -4.18 33.41 -3.77
CA GLY A 31 -5.32 32.98 -4.58
C GLY A 31 -6.44 34.03 -4.60
N ASP A 32 -6.83 34.53 -3.42
CA ASP A 32 -7.84 35.58 -3.28
C ASP A 32 -7.43 36.88 -4.00
N LEU A 33 -6.14 37.25 -3.97
CA LEU A 33 -5.65 38.47 -4.62
C LEU A 33 -5.63 38.33 -6.15
N LEU A 34 -5.22 37.17 -6.66
CA LEU A 34 -4.97 36.95 -8.09
C LEU A 34 -6.13 36.26 -8.81
N GLY A 35 -7.18 35.84 -8.10
CA GLY A 35 -8.33 35.15 -8.67
C GLY A 35 -8.07 33.67 -9.01
N TYR A 36 -7.13 33.02 -8.32
CA TYR A 36 -6.79 31.61 -8.52
C TYR A 36 -7.22 30.74 -7.34
N SER A 37 -7.50 29.45 -7.61
CA SER A 37 -7.76 28.50 -6.53
C SER A 37 -6.51 28.26 -5.69
N PRO A 38 -6.63 27.96 -4.37
CA PRO A 38 -5.47 27.64 -3.53
C PRO A 38 -4.60 26.51 -4.09
N ARG A 39 -5.21 25.49 -4.70
CA ARG A 39 -4.50 24.39 -5.38
C ARG A 39 -3.69 24.86 -6.58
N HIS A 40 -4.22 25.79 -7.38
CA HIS A 40 -3.46 26.39 -8.48
C HIS A 40 -2.24 27.16 -7.95
N VAL A 41 -2.41 27.95 -6.89
CA VAL A 41 -1.29 28.68 -6.27
C VAL A 41 -0.23 27.72 -5.73
N GLN A 42 -0.62 26.64 -5.05
CA GLN A 42 0.30 25.60 -4.58
C GLN A 42 1.09 24.96 -5.73
N ARG A 43 0.42 24.61 -6.84
CA ARG A 43 1.07 24.09 -8.06
C ARG A 43 2.13 25.08 -8.58
N MET A 44 1.79 26.37 -8.66
CA MET A 44 2.72 27.40 -9.14
C MET A 44 3.89 27.64 -8.19
N LEU A 45 3.67 27.57 -6.88
CA LEU A 45 4.72 27.65 -5.88
C LEU A 45 5.66 26.43 -5.92
N LYS A 46 5.12 25.22 -6.17
CA LYS A 46 5.92 24.02 -6.39
C LYS A 46 6.81 24.16 -7.63
N LEU A 47 6.28 24.65 -8.75
CA LEU A 47 7.09 24.98 -9.94
C LEU A 47 8.13 26.07 -9.64
N ALA A 48 7.77 27.06 -8.83
CA ALA A 48 8.70 28.06 -8.33
C ALA A 48 9.75 27.51 -7.36
N GLY A 49 9.69 26.25 -6.95
CA GLY A 49 10.73 25.58 -6.17
C GLY A 49 11.80 24.89 -7.03
N LEU A 50 11.58 24.78 -8.35
CA LEU A 50 12.47 24.03 -9.24
C LEU A 50 13.90 24.60 -9.28
N ALA A 51 14.87 23.70 -9.48
CA ALA A 51 16.28 24.04 -9.64
C ALA A 51 16.46 25.13 -10.72
N PRO A 52 17.36 26.12 -10.50
CA PRO A 52 17.52 27.25 -11.43
C PRO A 52 17.74 26.84 -12.89
N VAL A 53 18.55 25.80 -13.14
CA VAL A 53 18.83 25.29 -14.49
C VAL A 53 17.57 24.81 -15.23
N ILE A 54 16.59 24.26 -14.50
CA ILE A 54 15.31 23.81 -15.08
C ILE A 54 14.46 25.02 -15.47
N LEU A 55 14.39 26.04 -14.60
CA LEU A 55 13.65 27.27 -14.90
C LEU A 55 14.29 28.06 -16.06
N GLU A 56 15.62 28.07 -16.15
CA GLU A 56 16.35 28.64 -17.29
C GLU A 56 16.06 27.86 -18.58
N ALA A 57 15.99 26.52 -18.51
CA ALA A 57 15.62 25.70 -19.67
C ALA A 57 14.18 25.95 -20.13
N LEU A 58 13.25 26.18 -19.19
CA LEU A 58 11.88 26.59 -19.49
C LEU A 58 11.85 27.98 -20.14
N ALA A 59 12.57 28.95 -19.59
CA ALA A 59 12.67 30.31 -20.14
C ALA A 59 13.26 30.35 -21.55
N ALA A 60 14.10 29.37 -21.90
CA ALA A 60 14.71 29.23 -23.21
C ALA A 60 13.91 28.32 -24.17
N ASP A 61 12.66 27.97 -23.85
CA ASP A 61 11.78 27.08 -24.64
C ASP A 61 12.39 25.70 -24.94
N LYS A 62 13.39 25.24 -24.16
CA LYS A 62 14.01 23.92 -24.34
C LYS A 62 13.14 22.80 -23.76
N ILE A 63 12.35 23.14 -22.75
CA ILE A 63 11.37 22.26 -22.12
C ILE A 63 10.03 22.99 -22.00
N THR A 64 8.97 22.25 -21.74
CA THR A 64 7.62 22.80 -21.53
C THR A 64 7.24 22.77 -20.06
N THR A 65 6.16 23.45 -19.70
CA THR A 65 5.57 23.40 -18.36
C THR A 65 5.30 21.97 -17.89
N GLU A 66 4.91 21.07 -18.79
CA GLU A 66 4.66 19.65 -18.45
C GLU A 66 5.93 18.93 -17.94
N HIS A 67 7.09 19.24 -18.51
CA HIS A 67 8.37 18.69 -18.02
C HIS A 67 8.69 19.23 -16.63
N CYS A 68 8.40 20.52 -16.40
CA CYS A 68 8.58 21.15 -15.09
C CYS A 68 7.64 20.54 -14.04
N GLN A 69 6.40 20.21 -14.40
CA GLN A 69 5.45 19.51 -13.53
C GLN A 69 5.96 18.12 -13.16
N ALA A 70 6.51 17.36 -14.13
CA ALA A 70 7.11 16.07 -13.85
C ALA A 70 8.36 16.17 -12.96
N LEU A 71 9.26 17.13 -13.22
CA LEU A 71 10.44 17.36 -12.39
C LEU A 71 10.10 17.84 -10.98
N ALA A 72 8.99 18.57 -10.83
CA ALA A 72 8.47 19.03 -9.55
C ALA A 72 7.90 17.91 -8.67
N LEU A 73 7.85 16.68 -9.18
CA LEU A 73 7.65 15.50 -8.33
C LEU A 73 8.83 15.32 -7.37
N GLU A 74 10.06 15.60 -7.81
CA GLU A 74 11.24 15.53 -6.95
C GLU A 74 11.38 16.81 -6.10
N ASP A 75 11.66 16.69 -4.81
CA ASP A 75 11.81 17.82 -3.89
C ASP A 75 13.25 18.32 -3.75
N ASN A 76 14.24 17.44 -3.94
CA ASN A 76 15.66 17.78 -3.87
C ASN A 76 16.13 18.43 -5.18
N PRO A 77 16.57 19.71 -5.17
CA PRO A 77 17.02 20.39 -6.39
C PRO A 77 18.19 19.69 -7.09
N ASP A 78 19.12 19.08 -6.36
CA ASP A 78 20.25 18.36 -6.96
C ASP A 78 19.78 17.09 -7.68
N ARG A 79 18.83 16.35 -7.09
CA ARG A 79 18.23 15.17 -7.75
C ARG A 79 17.39 15.59 -8.95
N GLN A 80 16.67 16.71 -8.90
CA GLN A 80 15.96 17.26 -10.07
C GLN A 80 16.91 17.49 -11.25
N VAL A 81 18.09 18.06 -11.01
CA VAL A 81 19.11 18.29 -12.05
C VAL A 81 19.63 16.96 -12.60
N GLN A 82 19.97 16.01 -11.73
CA GLN A 82 20.45 14.68 -12.15
C GLN A 82 19.43 13.95 -13.04
N VAL A 83 18.16 13.95 -12.65
CA VAL A 83 17.06 13.35 -13.43
C VAL A 83 16.90 14.06 -14.77
N TYR A 84 16.90 15.40 -14.76
CA TYR A 84 16.77 16.19 -15.98
C TYR A 84 17.90 15.87 -16.98
N GLU A 85 19.15 15.85 -16.51
CA GLU A 85 20.31 15.51 -17.34
C GLU A 85 20.29 14.06 -17.82
N ALA A 86 19.86 13.11 -16.99
CA ALA A 86 19.68 11.71 -17.37
C ALA A 86 18.62 11.56 -18.48
N ALA A 87 17.46 12.18 -18.30
CA ALA A 87 16.38 12.15 -19.29
C ALA A 87 16.78 12.82 -20.62
N CYS A 88 17.59 13.89 -20.57
CA CYS A 88 18.16 14.50 -21.77
C CYS A 88 19.10 13.55 -22.52
N ARG A 89 19.95 12.80 -21.80
CA ARG A 89 20.89 11.84 -22.39
C ARG A 89 20.22 10.65 -23.07
N GLU A 90 19.07 10.21 -22.56
CA GLU A 90 18.30 9.11 -23.16
C GLU A 90 17.56 9.52 -24.44
N SER A 91 17.41 10.82 -24.68
CA SER A 91 16.68 11.33 -25.84
C SER A 91 17.59 11.66 -27.02
N TRP A 92 17.14 11.29 -28.23
CA TRP A 92 17.89 11.50 -29.49
C TRP A 92 18.13 12.98 -29.85
N ASN A 93 17.33 13.91 -29.32
CA ASN A 93 17.43 15.34 -29.62
C ASN A 93 17.74 16.20 -28.38
N ASN A 94 18.21 15.60 -27.29
CA ASN A 94 18.40 16.23 -25.98
C ASN A 94 17.13 16.85 -25.37
N LYS A 95 15.93 16.58 -25.92
CA LYS A 95 14.66 16.95 -25.31
C LYS A 95 14.15 15.78 -24.49
N PRO A 96 14.09 15.89 -23.16
CA PRO A 96 13.71 14.76 -22.32
C PRO A 96 12.25 14.36 -22.57
N GLU A 97 11.93 13.07 -22.50
CA GLU A 97 10.54 12.62 -22.49
C GLU A 97 9.96 12.75 -21.08
N VAL A 98 8.76 13.32 -20.95
CA VAL A 98 8.06 13.47 -19.66
C VAL A 98 7.89 12.13 -18.94
N ARG A 99 7.61 11.06 -19.70
CA ARG A 99 7.48 9.69 -19.16
C ARG A 99 8.79 9.19 -18.56
N VAL A 100 9.93 9.46 -19.20
CA VAL A 100 11.25 9.07 -18.70
C VAL A 100 11.58 9.81 -17.41
N ILE A 101 11.32 11.13 -17.36
CA ILE A 101 11.48 11.92 -16.14
C ILE A 101 10.67 11.31 -14.97
N ARG A 102 9.37 11.06 -15.19
CA ARG A 102 8.51 10.46 -14.16
C ARG A 102 9.07 9.13 -13.67
N ASN A 103 9.44 8.24 -14.59
CA ASN A 103 10.00 6.94 -14.26
C ASN A 103 11.29 7.04 -13.44
N LEU A 104 12.22 7.93 -13.80
CA LEU A 104 13.47 8.14 -13.06
C LEU A 104 13.24 8.67 -11.64
N ILE A 105 12.21 9.51 -11.45
CA ILE A 105 11.86 10.03 -10.13
C ILE A 105 11.25 8.93 -9.28
N THR A 106 10.28 8.19 -9.82
CA THR A 106 9.45 7.22 -9.09
C THR A 106 9.99 5.79 -9.15
N GLU A 107 11.23 5.56 -9.60
CA GLU A 107 11.78 4.22 -9.79
C GLU A 107 11.82 3.41 -8.49
N SER A 108 12.17 4.07 -7.38
CA SER A 108 12.18 3.50 -6.02
C SER A 108 10.86 3.69 -5.29
N GLU A 109 9.88 4.36 -5.88
CA GLU A 109 8.61 4.68 -5.26
C GLU A 109 7.48 3.84 -5.87
N VAL A 110 6.34 3.87 -5.20
CA VAL A 110 5.09 3.30 -5.69
C VAL A 110 3.95 4.29 -5.45
N PRO A 111 2.95 4.35 -6.33
CA PRO A 111 1.77 5.16 -6.10
C PRO A 111 1.03 4.65 -4.86
N THR A 112 0.45 5.56 -4.09
CA THR A 112 -0.45 5.21 -2.96
C THR A 112 -1.85 4.85 -3.47
N HIS A 113 -2.30 5.50 -4.55
CA HIS A 113 -3.56 5.20 -5.21
C HIS A 113 -3.50 3.81 -5.87
N ASN A 114 -4.59 3.03 -5.72
CA ASN A 114 -4.73 1.66 -6.25
C ASN A 114 -3.61 0.68 -5.85
N ASN A 115 -2.92 0.94 -4.74
CA ASN A 115 -1.90 0.05 -4.22
C ASN A 115 -2.45 -0.76 -3.04
N SER A 116 -2.59 -2.06 -3.26
CA SER A 116 -3.14 -3.02 -2.29
C SER A 116 -2.34 -3.04 -0.98
N LYS A 117 -1.00 -3.04 -1.06
CA LYS A 117 -0.11 -2.99 0.09
C LYS A 117 -0.32 -1.71 0.90
N PHE A 118 -0.36 -0.56 0.22
CA PHE A 118 -0.58 0.73 0.89
C PHE A 118 -1.94 0.79 1.58
N ARG A 119 -2.99 0.31 0.91
CA ARG A 119 -4.34 0.21 1.49
C ARG A 119 -4.37 -0.69 2.72
N PHE A 120 -3.71 -1.84 2.65
CA PHE A 120 -3.67 -2.78 3.77
C PHE A 120 -2.87 -2.23 4.94
N VAL A 121 -1.70 -1.63 4.70
CA VAL A 121 -0.89 -0.98 5.74
C VAL A 121 -1.65 0.17 6.39
N GLY A 122 -2.30 1.00 5.57
CA GLY A 122 -3.04 2.18 5.96
C GLY A 122 -2.17 3.44 5.95
N GLU A 123 -2.78 4.58 5.64
CA GLU A 123 -2.08 5.87 5.54
C GLU A 123 -1.44 6.29 6.88
N ALA A 124 -2.05 5.93 8.01
CA ALA A 124 -1.55 6.25 9.35
C ALA A 124 -0.19 5.62 9.69
N ALA A 125 0.27 4.63 8.92
CA ALA A 125 1.60 4.04 9.09
C ALA A 125 2.72 4.92 8.51
N PHE A 126 2.37 5.93 7.71
CA PHE A 126 3.32 6.83 7.06
C PHE A 126 3.12 8.25 7.55
N SER A 127 4.21 8.96 7.78
CA SER A 127 4.14 10.38 8.07
C SER A 127 3.84 11.20 6.80
N ALA A 128 3.34 12.42 6.98
CA ALA A 128 3.00 13.29 5.85
C ALA A 128 4.21 13.67 4.97
N ASP A 129 5.44 13.53 5.50
CA ASP A 129 6.70 13.72 4.78
C ASP A 129 7.19 12.45 4.06
N GLU A 130 6.74 11.26 4.47
CA GLU A 130 7.01 10.00 3.75
C GLU A 130 6.08 9.81 2.54
N VAL A 131 4.89 10.43 2.57
CA VAL A 131 3.95 10.44 1.45
C VAL A 131 4.13 11.70 0.61
N ARG A 132 4.80 11.54 -0.52
CA ARG A 132 5.03 12.63 -1.47
C ARG A 132 3.79 12.90 -2.30
N ALA A 133 3.08 13.98 -1.99
CA ALA A 133 1.86 14.36 -2.70
C ALA A 133 2.11 14.70 -4.17
N ASP A 134 1.32 14.12 -5.08
CA ASP A 134 1.31 14.54 -6.49
C ASP A 134 0.33 15.70 -6.68
N LEU A 135 0.85 16.92 -6.56
CA LEU A 135 0.04 18.12 -6.74
C LEU A 135 -0.46 18.29 -8.17
N PHE A 136 0.18 17.67 -9.17
CA PHE A 136 -0.11 17.89 -10.60
C PHE A 136 -1.03 16.82 -11.21
N SER A 137 -1.18 15.67 -10.56
CA SER A 137 -2.26 14.72 -10.86
C SER A 137 -3.62 15.29 -10.46
N ASP A 138 -4.67 14.85 -11.15
CA ASP A 138 -6.05 15.12 -10.77
C ASP A 138 -6.60 14.04 -9.81
N GLU A 139 -5.96 12.87 -9.75
CA GLU A 139 -6.25 11.81 -8.79
C GLU A 139 -5.76 12.20 -7.38
N GLN A 140 -6.53 11.83 -6.36
CA GLN A 140 -6.10 11.96 -4.97
C GLN A 140 -5.10 10.84 -4.68
N GLY A 141 -3.85 11.20 -4.41
CA GLY A 141 -2.79 10.23 -4.15
C GLY A 141 -1.41 10.88 -4.07
N GLY A 142 -0.42 10.05 -3.78
CA GLY A 142 0.97 10.42 -3.73
C GLY A 142 1.85 9.24 -4.05
N PHE A 143 3.12 9.38 -3.73
CA PHE A 143 4.13 8.34 -3.87
C PHE A 143 4.75 8.08 -2.52
N VAL A 144 5.03 6.81 -2.24
CA VAL A 144 5.78 6.38 -1.05
C VAL A 144 6.97 5.55 -1.51
N ASP A 145 8.05 5.60 -0.74
CA ASP A 145 9.20 4.74 -0.98
C ASP A 145 8.81 3.25 -0.89
N ARG A 146 9.27 2.44 -1.84
CA ARG A 146 8.92 1.02 -1.94
C ARG A 146 9.44 0.22 -0.75
N LEU A 147 10.65 0.52 -0.26
CA LEU A 147 11.24 -0.19 0.87
C LEU A 147 10.53 0.19 2.16
N ALA A 148 10.17 1.46 2.34
CA ALA A 148 9.34 1.90 3.46
C ALA A 148 7.99 1.17 3.47
N LEU A 149 7.33 1.08 2.32
CA LEU A 149 6.06 0.34 2.21
C LEU A 149 6.22 -1.16 2.50
N ASP A 150 7.25 -1.82 1.94
CA ASP A 150 7.49 -3.23 2.17
C ASP A 150 7.85 -3.52 3.65
N THR A 151 8.54 -2.59 4.32
CA THR A 151 8.85 -2.69 5.76
C THR A 151 7.59 -2.57 6.61
N ALA A 152 6.78 -1.52 6.39
CA ALA A 152 5.53 -1.32 7.11
C ALA A 152 4.53 -2.47 6.86
N LEU A 153 4.52 -3.02 5.64
CA LEU A 153 3.74 -4.20 5.30
C LEU A 153 4.18 -5.42 6.11
N LEU A 154 5.49 -5.70 6.15
CA LEU A 154 6.01 -6.83 6.89
C LEU A 154 5.71 -6.71 8.39
N GLU A 155 5.86 -5.52 8.97
CA GLU A 155 5.51 -5.24 10.37
C GLU A 155 4.02 -5.48 10.64
N LYS A 156 3.13 -5.01 9.77
CA LYS A 156 1.69 -5.23 9.92
C LYS A 156 1.31 -6.71 9.77
N ILE A 157 1.92 -7.42 8.82
CA ILE A 157 1.73 -8.87 8.63
C ILE A 157 2.20 -9.64 9.85
N GLN A 158 3.36 -9.29 10.42
CA GLN A 158 3.88 -9.87 11.65
C GLN A 158 2.91 -9.65 12.82
N TRP A 159 2.37 -8.45 12.98
CA TRP A 159 1.38 -8.14 14.00
C TRP A 159 0.09 -8.97 13.84
N VAL A 160 -0.40 -9.15 12.60
CA VAL A 160 -1.55 -10.05 12.33
C VAL A 160 -1.21 -11.49 12.73
N ALA A 161 -0.01 -11.97 12.43
CA ALA A 161 0.43 -13.31 12.80
C ALA A 161 0.46 -13.52 14.33
N GLU A 162 0.89 -12.52 15.09
CA GLU A 162 0.84 -12.50 16.55
C GLU A 162 -0.59 -12.54 17.09
N CYS A 163 -1.48 -11.71 16.55
CA CYS A 163 -2.88 -11.71 16.94
C CYS A 163 -3.54 -13.08 16.70
N LEU A 164 -3.28 -13.72 15.54
CA LEU A 164 -3.78 -15.05 15.24
C LEU A 164 -3.20 -16.11 16.17
N LYS A 165 -1.90 -16.01 16.51
CA LYS A 165 -1.25 -16.90 17.47
C LYS A 165 -1.96 -16.86 18.83
N GLU A 166 -2.19 -15.67 19.36
CA GLU A 166 -2.82 -15.49 20.68
C GLU A 166 -4.29 -15.91 20.68
N ALA A 167 -5.03 -15.53 19.64
CA ALA A 167 -6.45 -15.85 19.50
C ALA A 167 -6.73 -17.34 19.30
N GLU A 168 -5.93 -17.99 18.44
CA GLU A 168 -6.13 -19.37 18.05
C GLU A 168 -5.28 -20.34 18.91
N GLY A 169 -4.27 -19.86 19.64
CA GLY A 169 -3.45 -20.68 20.53
C GLY A 169 -2.35 -21.49 19.83
N TRP A 170 -1.75 -20.94 18.77
CA TRP A 170 -0.62 -21.57 18.07
C TRP A 170 0.68 -21.48 18.87
N ALA A 171 1.57 -22.45 18.69
CA ALA A 171 2.84 -22.50 19.41
C ALA A 171 3.78 -21.33 19.03
N TRP A 172 3.78 -20.95 17.76
CA TRP A 172 4.59 -19.86 17.21
C TRP A 172 3.86 -19.18 16.04
N CYS A 173 4.37 -18.04 15.61
CA CYS A 173 3.90 -17.37 14.41
C CYS A 173 5.05 -16.69 13.66
N ALA A 174 4.82 -16.39 12.38
CA ALA A 174 5.72 -15.55 11.60
C ALA A 174 4.95 -14.76 10.53
N GLY A 175 5.29 -13.48 10.40
CA GLY A 175 4.97 -12.66 9.25
C GLY A 175 6.11 -12.70 8.23
N ARG A 176 5.78 -12.95 6.96
CA ARG A 176 6.75 -13.02 5.86
C ARG A 176 6.22 -12.35 4.61
N MET A 177 7.10 -11.92 3.72
CA MET A 177 6.67 -11.39 2.41
C MET A 177 6.14 -12.48 1.48
N GLU A 178 6.68 -13.69 1.57
CA GLU A 178 6.30 -14.82 0.72
C GLU A 178 5.69 -15.96 1.55
N PRO A 179 4.74 -16.72 0.98
CA PRO A 179 4.15 -17.88 1.64
C PRO A 179 5.19 -18.99 1.82
N VAL A 180 5.01 -19.80 2.86
CA VAL A 180 5.79 -21.03 3.05
C VAL A 180 5.48 -21.98 1.92
N SER A 181 6.52 -22.38 1.19
CA SER A 181 6.42 -23.36 0.13
C SER A 181 6.54 -24.80 0.65
N ARG A 182 5.83 -25.74 -0.01
CA ARG A 182 6.01 -27.19 0.22
C ARG A 182 7.28 -27.75 -0.43
N CYS A 183 8.01 -26.94 -1.19
CA CYS A 183 9.23 -27.32 -1.90
C CYS A 183 10.34 -26.26 -1.73
N GLY A 184 11.56 -26.60 -2.17
CA GLY A 184 12.71 -25.71 -2.07
C GLY A 184 13.27 -25.59 -0.65
N GLU A 185 13.86 -24.46 -0.34
CA GLU A 185 14.51 -24.18 0.96
C GLU A 185 13.52 -24.25 2.13
N ASP A 186 12.29 -23.76 1.93
CA ASP A 186 11.25 -23.83 2.95
C ASP A 186 10.91 -25.28 3.34
N ALA A 187 11.02 -26.25 2.44
CA ALA A 187 10.74 -27.66 2.78
C ALA A 187 11.78 -28.28 3.73
N ALA A 188 12.96 -27.68 3.85
CA ALA A 188 13.99 -28.07 4.80
C ALA A 188 13.71 -27.53 6.21
N VAL A 189 13.08 -26.36 6.31
CA VAL A 189 12.81 -25.66 7.58
C VAL A 189 11.39 -25.92 8.09
N TYR A 190 10.42 -26.05 7.19
CA TYR A 190 9.01 -26.13 7.49
C TYR A 190 8.38 -27.43 6.98
N ARG A 191 7.32 -27.85 7.67
CA ARG A 191 6.38 -28.86 7.19
C ARG A 191 4.97 -28.33 7.37
N ILE A 192 4.27 -28.10 6.26
CA ILE A 192 2.87 -27.70 6.28
C ILE A 192 2.03 -28.96 6.50
N GLN A 193 1.22 -28.98 7.56
CA GLN A 193 0.26 -30.05 7.79
C GLN A 193 -0.90 -29.95 6.79
N ASP A 194 -1.54 -31.08 6.53
CA ASP A 194 -2.79 -31.06 5.78
C ASP A 194 -3.90 -30.54 6.70
N GLU A 195 -4.75 -29.70 6.12
CA GLU A 195 -5.83 -29.05 6.85
C GLU A 195 -6.87 -30.10 7.26
N PRO A 196 -7.23 -30.20 8.56
CA PRO A 196 -8.18 -31.20 9.03
C PRO A 196 -9.58 -30.91 8.50
N ASP A 197 -10.42 -31.93 8.34
CA ASP A 197 -11.80 -31.75 7.90
C ASP A 197 -12.59 -30.87 8.88
N GLU A 198 -13.38 -29.95 8.34
CA GLU A 198 -14.19 -28.99 9.09
C GLU A 198 -15.12 -29.69 10.09
N VAL A 199 -15.17 -29.18 11.32
CA VAL A 199 -16.03 -29.75 12.38
C VAL A 199 -17.13 -28.74 12.71
N TYR A 200 -18.31 -28.93 12.14
CA TYR A 200 -19.49 -28.13 12.41
C TYR A 200 -20.22 -28.58 13.68
N THR A 201 -20.78 -27.62 14.42
CA THR A 201 -21.80 -27.91 15.43
C THR A 201 -23.16 -28.13 14.76
N GLU A 202 -24.09 -28.81 15.44
CA GLU A 202 -25.45 -29.02 14.91
C GLU A 202 -26.15 -27.70 14.57
N GLN A 203 -25.93 -26.65 15.39
CA GLN A 203 -26.50 -25.33 15.16
C GLN A 203 -25.90 -24.63 13.94
N GLU A 204 -24.58 -24.73 13.74
CA GLU A 204 -23.91 -24.16 12.57
C GLU A 204 -24.32 -24.89 11.29
N GLN A 205 -24.47 -26.21 11.32
CA GLN A 205 -24.94 -26.98 10.18
C GLN A 205 -26.36 -26.57 9.78
N GLN A 206 -27.28 -26.47 10.76
CA GLN A 206 -28.64 -25.97 10.50
C GLN A 206 -28.62 -24.56 9.92
N ARG A 207 -27.77 -23.68 10.45
CA ARG A 207 -27.65 -22.31 9.97
C ARG A 207 -27.11 -22.25 8.54
N LEU A 208 -26.12 -23.07 8.19
CA LEU A 208 -25.62 -23.19 6.83
C LEU A 208 -26.67 -23.71 5.87
N ASP A 209 -27.42 -24.74 6.26
CA ASP A 209 -28.50 -25.31 5.45
C ASP A 209 -29.58 -24.24 5.17
N GLU A 210 -29.99 -23.46 6.19
CA GLU A 210 -30.92 -22.33 6.05
C GLU A 210 -30.38 -21.23 5.13
N LEU A 211 -29.11 -20.82 5.32
CA LEU A 211 -28.47 -19.78 4.51
C LEU A 211 -28.33 -20.22 3.05
N GLN A 212 -27.97 -21.48 2.80
CA GLN A 212 -27.86 -22.06 1.46
C GLN A 212 -29.23 -22.08 0.76
N GLU A 213 -30.29 -22.50 1.45
CA GLU A 213 -31.65 -22.48 0.89
C GLU A 213 -32.07 -21.06 0.50
N LEU A 214 -31.87 -20.08 1.39
CA LEU A 214 -32.18 -18.67 1.10
C LEU A 214 -31.34 -18.11 -0.05
N TYR A 215 -30.07 -18.47 -0.13
CA TYR A 215 -29.17 -18.06 -1.20
C TYR A 215 -29.61 -18.64 -2.56
N ASP A 216 -29.94 -19.94 -2.61
CA ASP A 216 -30.39 -20.60 -3.84
C ASP A 216 -31.77 -20.08 -4.32
N GLU A 217 -32.64 -19.68 -3.38
CA GLU A 217 -33.90 -18.99 -3.70
C GLU A 217 -33.67 -17.56 -4.20
N ASN A 218 -32.65 -16.87 -3.68
CA ASN A 218 -32.28 -15.51 -4.04
C ASN A 218 -31.29 -15.49 -5.23
N GLN A 219 -31.82 -15.63 -6.44
CA GLN A 219 -31.04 -15.64 -7.69
C GLN A 219 -30.49 -14.27 -8.12
N THR A 220 -30.45 -13.29 -7.22
CA THR A 220 -30.00 -11.93 -7.51
C THR A 220 -28.86 -11.50 -6.61
N ALA A 221 -27.72 -11.18 -7.22
CA ALA A 221 -26.62 -10.49 -6.55
C ALA A 221 -27.13 -9.18 -5.92
N SER A 222 -27.05 -9.12 -4.60
CA SER A 222 -27.55 -8.04 -3.76
C SER A 222 -26.76 -7.99 -2.45
N ASP A 223 -26.85 -6.87 -1.74
CA ASP A 223 -26.23 -6.73 -0.40
C ASP A 223 -26.69 -7.83 0.57
N GLU A 224 -27.90 -8.37 0.38
CA GLU A 224 -28.43 -9.48 1.18
C GLU A 224 -27.72 -10.81 0.85
N THR A 225 -27.49 -11.12 -0.42
CA THR A 225 -26.74 -12.34 -0.81
C THR A 225 -25.27 -12.26 -0.41
N ASP A 226 -24.66 -11.07 -0.53
CA ASP A 226 -23.27 -10.83 -0.12
C ASP A 226 -23.12 -11.03 1.41
N ALA A 227 -24.11 -10.58 2.19
CA ALA A 227 -24.14 -10.80 3.63
C ALA A 227 -24.33 -12.29 4.00
N MET A 228 -25.12 -13.04 3.24
CA MET A 228 -25.31 -14.49 3.43
C MET A 228 -24.02 -15.25 3.17
N GLU A 229 -23.34 -14.99 2.04
CA GLU A 229 -22.04 -15.59 1.72
C GLU A 229 -21.01 -15.32 2.83
N ALA A 230 -20.93 -14.06 3.29
CA ALA A 230 -20.01 -13.70 4.36
C ALA A 230 -20.32 -14.40 5.70
N GLU A 231 -21.59 -14.70 5.99
CA GLU A 231 -21.97 -15.48 7.17
C GLU A 231 -21.58 -16.95 6.99
N MET A 232 -21.83 -17.54 5.82
CA MET A 232 -21.44 -18.92 5.50
C MET A 232 -19.93 -19.12 5.60
N ASP A 233 -19.14 -18.21 5.03
CA ASP A 233 -17.68 -18.27 5.08
C ASP A 233 -17.16 -18.12 6.52
N ALA A 234 -17.81 -17.29 7.34
CA ALA A 234 -17.45 -17.14 8.75
C ALA A 234 -17.73 -18.42 9.55
N ILE A 235 -18.84 -19.10 9.29
CA ILE A 235 -19.17 -20.40 9.90
C ILE A 235 -18.16 -21.46 9.46
N GLY A 236 -17.83 -21.52 8.16
CA GLY A 236 -16.82 -22.43 7.62
C GLY A 236 -15.45 -22.21 8.26
N CYS A 237 -14.99 -20.96 8.37
CA CYS A 237 -13.75 -20.63 9.05
C CYS A 237 -13.74 -21.04 10.53
N ALA A 238 -14.85 -20.83 11.25
CA ALA A 238 -14.96 -21.26 12.65
C ALA A 238 -14.91 -22.79 12.79
N ALA A 239 -15.58 -23.53 11.90
CA ALA A 239 -15.56 -24.98 11.85
C ALA A 239 -14.17 -25.53 11.51
N GLN A 240 -13.49 -24.90 10.56
CA GLN A 240 -12.12 -25.23 10.17
C GLN A 240 -11.14 -24.99 11.31
N LEU A 241 -11.27 -23.86 12.03
CA LEU A 241 -10.50 -23.57 13.22
C LEU A 241 -10.75 -24.63 14.30
N ARG A 242 -12.01 -24.97 14.57
CA ARG A 242 -12.38 -25.98 15.57
C ARG A 242 -11.77 -27.36 15.28
N ALA A 243 -11.60 -27.72 14.02
CA ALA A 243 -10.96 -28.97 13.62
C ALA A 243 -9.49 -29.07 14.05
N TRP A 244 -8.79 -27.94 14.24
CA TRP A 244 -7.44 -27.92 14.79
C TRP A 244 -7.45 -28.19 16.30
N THR A 245 -7.08 -29.42 16.69
CA THR A 245 -6.99 -29.81 18.10
C THR A 245 -5.92 -29.01 18.87
N PRO A 246 -6.07 -28.83 20.20
CA PRO A 246 -5.07 -28.16 21.02
C PRO A 246 -3.66 -28.77 20.86
N GLU A 247 -3.57 -30.09 20.71
CA GLU A 247 -2.30 -30.81 20.51
C GLU A 247 -1.65 -30.45 19.18
N MET A 248 -2.43 -30.31 18.09
CA MET A 248 -1.93 -29.89 16.79
C MET A 248 -1.43 -28.44 16.84
N ARG A 249 -2.20 -27.53 17.45
CA ARG A 249 -1.83 -26.12 17.61
C ARG A 249 -0.58 -25.94 18.47
N ALA A 250 -0.39 -26.77 19.49
CA ALA A 250 0.80 -26.74 20.35
C ALA A 250 2.10 -27.21 19.65
N GLN A 251 2.01 -27.90 18.52
CA GLN A 251 3.17 -28.39 17.74
C GLN A 251 3.41 -27.61 16.45
N SER A 252 2.51 -26.68 16.12
CA SER A 252 2.56 -25.95 14.86
C SER A 252 2.28 -24.47 15.05
N GLY A 253 2.58 -23.70 14.02
CA GLY A 253 2.44 -22.26 14.00
C GLY A 253 1.53 -21.80 12.88
N VAL A 254 1.27 -20.50 12.92
CA VAL A 254 0.57 -19.77 11.87
C VAL A 254 1.56 -18.86 11.16
N VAL A 255 1.61 -18.93 9.83
CA VAL A 255 2.40 -18.02 9.01
C VAL A 255 1.47 -17.14 8.22
N VAL A 256 1.71 -15.83 8.28
CA VAL A 256 0.96 -14.84 7.52
C VAL A 256 1.88 -14.25 6.47
N SER A 257 1.39 -14.14 5.25
CA SER A 257 2.16 -13.63 4.12
C SER A 257 1.33 -12.76 3.19
N TRP A 258 1.98 -12.11 2.21
CA TRP A 258 1.29 -11.30 1.22
C TRP A 258 1.23 -12.05 -0.12
N ARG A 259 0.03 -12.28 -0.66
CA ARG A 259 -0.15 -12.99 -1.93
C ARG A 259 -1.38 -12.48 -2.66
N GLN A 260 -1.24 -12.23 -3.97
CA GLN A 260 -2.35 -11.80 -4.83
C GLN A 260 -3.11 -10.57 -4.26
N ASP A 261 -2.35 -9.55 -3.85
CA ASP A 261 -2.88 -8.29 -3.33
C ASP A 261 -3.65 -8.40 -2.00
N ASP A 262 -3.47 -9.50 -1.26
CA ASP A 262 -4.11 -9.70 0.04
C ASP A 262 -3.25 -10.52 1.02
N VAL A 263 -3.72 -10.58 2.27
CA VAL A 263 -3.17 -11.40 3.34
C VAL A 263 -3.48 -12.86 3.11
N TYR A 264 -2.44 -13.69 3.19
CA TYR A 264 -2.53 -15.13 3.07
C TYR A 264 -2.07 -15.81 4.35
N VAL A 265 -2.99 -16.52 5.01
CA VAL A 265 -2.76 -17.21 6.28
C VAL A 265 -2.57 -18.70 6.05
N GLN A 266 -1.47 -19.24 6.55
CA GLN A 266 -1.14 -20.66 6.54
C GLN A 266 -1.10 -21.18 7.97
N ARG A 267 -2.09 -22.01 8.33
CA ARG A 267 -2.19 -22.68 9.62
C ARG A 267 -1.50 -24.04 9.58
N GLY A 268 -1.11 -24.55 10.75
CA GLY A 268 -0.53 -25.90 10.85
C GLY A 268 0.91 -26.03 10.35
N VAL A 269 1.71 -24.96 10.36
CA VAL A 269 3.10 -25.00 9.91
C VAL A 269 4.00 -25.51 11.04
N ILE A 270 4.68 -26.64 10.85
CA ILE A 270 5.62 -27.21 11.83
C ILE A 270 7.05 -26.76 11.48
N LEU A 271 7.80 -26.30 12.47
CA LEU A 271 9.25 -26.12 12.36
C LEU A 271 9.93 -27.48 12.45
N ARG A 272 10.74 -27.83 11.45
CA ARG A 272 11.61 -29.01 11.54
C ARG A 272 12.75 -28.68 12.50
N GLU A 273 12.97 -29.53 13.50
CA GLU A 273 14.21 -29.47 14.28
C GLU A 273 15.37 -29.63 13.29
N GLN A 274 16.24 -28.64 13.23
CA GLN A 274 17.48 -28.75 12.46
C GLN A 274 18.27 -29.90 13.07
N SER A 275 18.39 -31.02 12.35
CA SER A 275 19.38 -32.05 12.70
C SER A 275 20.74 -31.36 12.75
N GLU A 276 21.40 -31.39 13.91
CA GLU A 276 22.72 -30.83 14.19
C GLU A 276 23.72 -31.18 13.08
N THR A 277 23.78 -30.33 12.05
CA THR A 277 24.86 -30.28 11.08
C THR A 277 24.96 -28.83 10.64
N GLU A 278 25.99 -28.19 11.20
CA GLU A 278 26.57 -26.89 10.86
C GLU A 278 25.78 -25.63 11.29
N ASP A 279 26.26 -25.05 12.40
CA ASP A 279 25.98 -23.68 12.86
C ASP A 279 26.15 -22.66 11.72
N VAL A 280 25.03 -22.25 11.13
CA VAL A 280 24.87 -20.88 10.64
C VAL A 280 23.65 -20.33 11.36
N PRO A 281 23.80 -19.32 12.25
CA PRO A 281 22.66 -18.73 12.91
C PRO A 281 21.82 -18.01 11.86
N VAL A 282 20.73 -18.66 11.42
CA VAL A 282 19.66 -17.99 10.69
C VAL A 282 18.97 -17.09 11.70
N GLN A 283 19.42 -15.84 11.77
CA GLN A 283 18.65 -14.78 12.40
C GLN A 283 17.41 -14.55 11.55
N ALA A 284 16.33 -15.26 11.85
CA ALA A 284 15.01 -14.73 11.55
C ALA A 284 14.91 -13.42 12.35
N PRO A 285 14.64 -12.26 11.71
CA PRO A 285 14.45 -11.03 12.44
C PRO A 285 13.18 -11.17 13.28
N VAL A 286 13.35 -11.57 14.54
CA VAL A 286 12.32 -11.47 15.56
C VAL A 286 12.26 -9.99 15.94
N TYR A 287 11.30 -9.29 15.37
CA TYR A 287 10.99 -7.93 15.78
C TYR A 287 10.17 -8.00 17.07
N GLU A 288 10.79 -7.81 18.23
CA GLU A 288 10.07 -7.54 19.47
C GLU A 288 9.58 -6.09 19.45
N ARG A 289 8.27 -5.91 19.39
CA ARG A 289 7.62 -4.60 19.36
C ARG A 289 7.63 -3.91 20.73
N GLN A 290 7.94 -2.61 20.76
CA GLN A 290 7.51 -1.72 21.84
C GLN A 290 6.10 -1.18 21.55
N PRO A 291 5.18 -1.17 22.53
CA PRO A 291 3.77 -0.94 22.25
C PRO A 291 3.48 0.55 22.02
N GLU A 292 2.92 0.87 20.86
CA GLU A 292 2.14 2.09 20.63
C GLU A 292 0.79 1.71 20.01
N PRO A 293 -0.31 2.42 20.33
CA PRO A 293 -1.65 2.00 19.95
C PRO A 293 -1.88 2.32 18.47
N VAL A 294 -1.94 1.28 17.65
CA VAL A 294 -2.58 1.34 16.32
C VAL A 294 -3.92 0.65 16.47
N ASP A 295 -4.96 1.26 15.89
CA ASP A 295 -6.36 0.89 16.05
C ASP A 295 -6.58 -0.63 16.11
N ASP A 296 -7.26 -1.07 17.17
CA ASP A 296 -7.54 -2.47 17.49
C ASP A 296 -8.34 -3.15 16.36
N ILE A 297 -7.65 -3.81 15.44
CA ILE A 297 -8.31 -4.76 14.54
C ILE A 297 -8.76 -5.94 15.40
N SER A 298 -10.07 -6.04 15.65
CA SER A 298 -10.62 -7.08 16.51
C SER A 298 -10.33 -8.49 15.93
N VAL A 299 -10.00 -9.44 16.81
CA VAL A 299 -9.74 -10.85 16.47
C VAL A 299 -10.83 -11.50 15.61
N PRO A 300 -12.13 -11.25 15.82
CA PRO A 300 -13.19 -11.73 14.93
C PRO A 300 -13.08 -11.16 13.51
N LEU A 301 -12.60 -9.92 13.37
CA LEU A 301 -12.39 -9.28 12.06
C LEU A 301 -11.19 -9.88 11.33
N LEU A 302 -10.09 -10.20 12.02
CA LEU A 302 -8.96 -10.94 11.41
C LEU A 302 -9.35 -12.37 11.00
N THR A 303 -10.19 -13.02 11.79
CA THR A 303 -10.75 -14.35 11.48
C THR A 303 -11.72 -14.26 10.30
N ARG A 304 -12.49 -13.18 10.19
CA ARG A 304 -13.38 -12.90 9.05
C ARG A 304 -12.63 -12.46 7.80
N MET A 305 -11.49 -11.77 7.90
CA MET A 305 -10.61 -11.49 6.75
C MET A 305 -9.99 -12.77 6.18
N CYS A 306 -9.81 -13.83 7.00
CA CYS A 306 -9.51 -15.17 6.46
C CYS A 306 -10.71 -15.81 5.74
N ALA A 307 -11.94 -15.42 6.11
CA ALA A 307 -13.19 -15.81 5.44
C ALA A 307 -13.43 -15.02 4.14
N GLU A 308 -12.74 -13.89 3.93
CA GLU A 308 -12.77 -13.14 2.66
C GLU A 308 -11.95 -13.86 1.58
N ARG A 309 -12.37 -15.07 1.21
CA ARG A 309 -11.99 -15.66 -0.07
C ARG A 309 -12.74 -15.02 -1.23
N THR A 310 -13.67 -14.09 -1.01
CA THR A 310 -14.46 -13.50 -2.11
C THR A 310 -15.05 -12.10 -1.80
N LEU A 311 -14.41 -11.25 -0.97
CA LEU A 311 -15.00 -9.93 -0.64
C LEU A 311 -14.02 -8.75 -0.49
N ALA A 312 -12.83 -8.81 -1.09
CA ALA A 312 -11.98 -7.64 -1.32
C ALA A 312 -12.56 -6.62 -2.35
N ALA A 313 -13.89 -6.57 -2.51
CA ALA A 313 -14.62 -5.72 -3.44
C ALA A 313 -15.63 -4.74 -2.79
N GLN A 314 -15.95 -4.82 -1.49
CA GLN A 314 -16.96 -3.92 -0.89
C GLN A 314 -16.55 -3.11 0.35
N ALA A 315 -15.38 -3.30 0.96
CA ALA A 315 -14.93 -2.44 2.06
C ALA A 315 -14.24 -1.13 1.61
N ALA A 316 -14.48 -0.68 0.36
CA ALA A 316 -13.97 0.58 -0.19
C ALA A 316 -15.07 1.63 -0.47
N LEU A 317 -16.27 1.47 0.12
CA LEU A 317 -17.33 2.47 0.10
C LEU A 317 -17.75 2.82 1.54
N MET A 318 -16.88 3.55 2.23
CA MET A 318 -17.23 4.70 3.09
C MET A 318 -16.00 5.57 3.32
#